data_AF-A0A2L2Z195-F1
#
_entry.id   AF-A0A2L2Z195-F1
#
_cell.length_a   1.000
_cell.length_b   1.000
_cell.length_c   1.000
_cell.angle_alpha   90.00
_cell.angle_beta   90.00
_cell.angle_gamma   90.00
#
_symmetry.space_group_name_H-M   'P 1'
#
loop_
_entity.id
_entity.type
_entity.pdbx_description
1 polymer ?
#
loop_
_entity_poly.entity_id
_entity_poly.type
_entity_poly.pdbx_seq_one_letter_code
_entity_poly.pdbx_strand_id
1 'polypeptide(L)' 'VVHCSRRKLKASPRNIPPSTTELYLDVNDISRMPEDLNIFKDLERLDLSNNQITVLPNNIVSNLS' A
#
# COMPACT_ATOMS: atom_id res chain seq x y z
N VAL A 1 11.11 -4.39 4.97
CA VAL A 1 10.96 -4.01 3.55
C VAL A 1 10.31 -5.13 2.75
N VAL A 2 9.28 -4.83 1.94
CA VAL A 2 8.59 -5.77 1.06
C VAL A 2 8.41 -5.16 -0.34
N HIS A 3 8.82 -5.87 -1.39
CA HIS A 3 8.73 -5.43 -2.79
C HIS A 3 7.68 -6.22 -3.59
N CYS A 4 6.68 -5.51 -4.09
CA CYS A 4 5.57 -6.04 -4.88
C CYS A 4 5.39 -5.31 -6.23
N SER A 5 6.39 -4.57 -6.67
CA SER A 5 6.36 -3.77 -7.90
C SER A 5 6.23 -4.63 -9.16
N ARG A 6 5.56 -4.11 -10.21
CA ARG A 6 5.45 -4.77 -11.54
C ARG A 6 4.82 -6.16 -11.54
N ARG A 7 3.84 -6.39 -10.66
CA ARG A 7 3.18 -7.70 -10.51
C ARG A 7 1.76 -7.77 -11.07
N LYS A 8 1.32 -6.73 -11.79
CA LYS A 8 -0.05 -6.61 -12.35
C LYS A 8 -1.13 -6.75 -11.26
N LEU A 9 -0.82 -6.29 -10.05
CA LEU A 9 -1.72 -6.37 -8.91
C LEU A 9 -2.90 -5.43 -9.13
N LYS A 10 -4.12 -5.93 -8.98
CA LYS A 10 -5.35 -5.12 -9.02
C LYS A 10 -5.80 -4.62 -7.64
N ALA A 11 -5.19 -5.17 -6.59
CA ALA A 11 -5.49 -4.88 -5.20
C ALA A 11 -4.22 -5.10 -4.35
N SER A 12 -4.22 -4.54 -3.15
CA SER A 12 -3.14 -4.76 -2.18
C SER A 12 -3.00 -6.24 -1.81
N PRO A 13 -1.78 -6.78 -1.69
CA PRO A 13 -1.54 -8.15 -1.25
C PRO A 13 -1.96 -8.36 0.23
N ARG A 14 -2.59 -9.51 0.52
CA ARG A 14 -3.20 -9.80 1.84
C ARG A 14 -2.27 -10.49 2.85
N ASN A 15 -1.08 -10.91 2.43
CA ASN A 15 -0.14 -11.69 3.25
C ASN A 15 1.17 -10.92 3.47
N ILE A 16 1.07 -9.64 3.78
CA ILE A 16 2.22 -8.78 4.07
C ILE A 16 2.41 -8.80 5.60
N PRO A 17 3.62 -9.07 6.11
CA PRO A 17 3.87 -9.07 7.55
C PRO A 17 3.50 -7.72 8.19
N PRO A 18 2.83 -7.70 9.35
CA PRO A 18 2.49 -6.46 10.06
C PRO A 18 3.72 -5.61 10.45
N SER A 19 4.88 -6.26 10.64
CA SER A 19 6.18 -5.63 10.92
C SER A 19 6.86 -5.01 9.68
N THR A 20 6.12 -4.83 8.59
CA THR A 20 6.67 -4.22 7.37
C THR A 20 6.84 -2.73 7.56
N THR A 21 8.10 -2.27 7.48
CA THR A 21 8.47 -0.86 7.56
C THR A 21 8.42 -0.10 6.23
N GLU A 22 8.62 -0.81 5.13
CA GLU A 22 8.58 -0.25 3.77
C GLU A 22 7.84 -1.20 2.84
N LEU A 23 6.85 -0.70 2.10
CA LEU A 23 6.04 -1.44 1.14
C LEU A 23 6.05 -0.76 -0.23
N TYR A 24 6.62 -1.45 -1.21
CA TYR A 24 6.68 -0.98 -2.61
C TYR A 24 5.64 -1.72 -3.45
N LEU A 25 4.65 -0.98 -3.95
CA LEU A 25 3.56 -1.46 -4.80
C LEU A 25 3.52 -0.71 -6.15
N ASP A 26 4.61 -0.05 -6.53
CA ASP A 26 4.70 0.75 -7.74
C ASP A 26 4.55 -0.08 -9.02
N VAL A 27 4.04 0.56 -10.07
CA VAL A 27 3.86 -0.04 -11.40
C VAL A 27 2.96 -1.27 -11.32
N ASN A 28 1.74 -1.07 -10.83
CA ASN A 28 0.68 -2.08 -10.75
C ASN A 28 -0.64 -1.50 -11.26
N ASP A 29 -1.72 -2.28 -11.19
CA ASP A 29 -3.08 -1.90 -11.64
C ASP A 29 -4.02 -1.66 -10.45
N ILE A 30 -3.48 -1.23 -9.30
CA ILE A 30 -4.28 -1.04 -8.09
C ILE A 30 -5.18 0.17 -8.30
N SER A 31 -6.50 -0.04 -8.25
CA SER A 31 -7.48 1.01 -8.49
C SER A 31 -8.03 1.65 -7.21
N ARG A 32 -7.79 1.03 -6.06
CA ARG A 32 -8.27 1.45 -4.75
C ARG A 32 -7.18 1.33 -3.70
N MET A 33 -7.16 2.26 -2.77
CA MET A 33 -6.26 2.19 -1.62
C MET A 33 -6.56 0.93 -0.77
N PRO A 34 -5.54 0.36 -0.08
CA PRO A 34 -5.79 -0.68 0.91
C PRO A 34 -6.56 -0.08 2.09
N GLU A 35 -7.71 -0.66 2.44
CA GLU A 35 -8.51 -0.24 3.60
C GLU A 35 -7.81 -0.58 4.93
N ASP A 36 -6.96 -1.62 4.91
CA ASP A 36 -6.31 -2.18 6.09
C ASP A 36 -4.90 -1.63 6.35
N LEU A 37 -4.57 -0.40 5.90
CA LEU A 37 -3.23 0.16 6.16
C LEU A 37 -2.92 0.27 7.67
N ASN A 38 -3.94 0.34 8.52
CA ASN A 38 -3.83 0.34 9.97
C ASN A 38 -3.13 -0.91 10.55
N ILE A 39 -3.04 -2.02 9.79
CA ILE A 39 -2.36 -3.24 10.26
C ILE A 39 -0.84 -3.08 10.28
N PHE A 40 -0.30 -2.16 9.46
CA PHE A 40 1.13 -1.93 9.35
C PHE A 40 1.56 -0.81 10.31
N LYS A 41 1.61 -1.13 11.61
CA LYS A 41 1.93 -0.16 12.67
C LYS A 41 3.32 0.45 12.57
N ASP A 42 4.24 -0.28 11.94
CA ASP A 42 5.64 0.12 11.79
C ASP A 42 5.93 0.69 10.39
N LEU A 43 4.90 0.94 9.56
CA LEU A 43 5.08 1.37 8.18
C LEU A 43 5.52 2.83 8.09
N GLU A 44 6.75 3.03 7.64
CA GLU A 44 7.35 4.35 7.42
C GLU A 44 7.25 4.78 5.95
N ARG A 45 7.17 3.82 5.02
CA ARG A 45 7.13 4.09 3.59
C ARG A 45 6.14 3.22 2.84
N LEU A 46 5.28 3.87 2.05
CA LEU A 46 4.37 3.23 1.10
C LEU A 46 4.54 3.88 -0.28
N ASP A 47 5.00 3.10 -1.27
CA ASP A 47 5.07 3.55 -2.66
C ASP A 47 3.94 2.92 -3.48
N LEU A 48 3.04 3.76 -3.96
CA LEU A 48 1.92 3.40 -4.83
C LEU A 48 1.99 4.10 -6.19
N SER A 49 3.15 4.63 -6.57
CA SER A 49 3.34 5.32 -7.84
C SER A 49 3.02 4.42 -9.04
N ASN A 50 2.58 5.01 -10.15
CA ASN A 50 2.20 4.27 -11.36
C ASN A 50 1.14 3.18 -11.11
N ASN A 51 0.11 3.52 -10.32
CA ASN A 51 -1.11 2.74 -10.15
C ASN A 51 -2.32 3.52 -10.73
N GLN A 52 -3.53 2.96 -10.57
CA GLN A 52 -4.79 3.52 -11.07
C GLN A 52 -5.67 4.07 -9.92
N ILE A 53 -5.06 4.49 -8.82
CA ILE A 53 -5.76 5.00 -7.64
C ILE A 53 -6.34 6.38 -7.98
N THR A 54 -7.67 6.47 -7.97
CA THR A 54 -8.41 7.71 -8.23
C THR A 54 -9.15 8.24 -7.01
N VAL A 55 -9.28 7.40 -5.97
CA VAL A 55 -9.98 7.73 -4.72
C VAL A 55 -9.06 7.43 -3.55
N LEU A 56 -8.85 8.44 -2.70
CA LEU A 56 -8.15 8.31 -1.43
C LEU A 56 -9.16 8.23 -0.29
N PRO A 57 -9.00 7.29 0.67
CA PRO A 57 -9.88 7.20 1.82
C PRO A 57 -9.55 8.30 2.83
N ASN A 58 -10.57 8.82 3.51
CA ASN A 58 -10.44 9.96 4.43
C ASN A 58 -9.45 9.74 5.58
N ASN A 59 -9.20 8.48 5.95
CA ASN A 59 -8.32 8.08 7.05
C ASN A 59 -6.88 7.74 6.63
N ILE A 60 -6.48 8.03 5.38
CA ILE A 60 -5.15 7.63 4.89
C ILE A 60 -4.00 8.27 5.68
N VAL A 61 -4.19 9.49 6.15
CA VAL A 61 -3.15 10.29 6.84
C VAL A 61 -2.98 9.87 8.30
N SER A 62 -3.99 9.23 8.91
CA SER A 62 -3.98 8.82 10.31
C SER A 62 -2.99 7.69 10.62
N ASN A 63 -2.51 6.99 9.60
CA ASN A 63 -1.48 5.94 9.74
C ASN A 63 -0.07 6.43 9.45
N LEU A 64 0.09 7.66 8.95
CA LEU A 64 1.37 8.24 8.53
C LEU A 64 1.77 9.44 9.40
N SER A 65 1.07 9.65 10.52
CA SER A 65 1.25 10.74 11.48
C SER A 65 1.99 10.30 12.74
#